data_AF-A0AAN9YGY3-F1
#
_entry.id   AF-A0AAN9YGY3-F1
#
_cell.length_a   1.000
_cell.length_b   1.000
_cell.length_c   1.000
_cell.angle_alpha   90.00
_cell.angle_beta   90.00
_cell.angle_gamma   90.00
#
_symmetry.space_group_name_H-M   'P 1'
#
loop_
_entity.id
_entity.type
_entity.pdbx_description
1 polymer ?
#
loop_
_entity_poly.entity_id
_entity_poly.type
_entity_poly.pdbx_seq_one_letter_code
_entity_poly.pdbx_strand_id
1 'polypeptide(L)'
;MVRKILIDDPEFVFPPSLQQVTLYRSMQGTSELHSLIAKHKMKIFYIITFATFAWQFLPEFVFPMLAVLAPLCWFAPNNHKVNFLGSGKGGIGLLNFTLDWSNITSTVITYPYSVQIVIFVGFVITTWILIPIAYFGNIWGSPTYNIMSQGLFTKNGSSYPFESLLYTDASGTQQVNETAYNEVGLSYAGAQYTWSIFMWYASYMSSYIWAALFLAPKIKNLWKNRKNLGQYRTDRLRLIGHYLHIPPRDVIGIQIAANIVAGPINYGVMKGVLTAKYKYLTGELTDPSGQWTAQDFQSYNTAGVLYALVGPKRLFASSYFAPVLYGFLVGFVAPVTIWLLHKKFPKARFDLWNTTIFFASMATFRGNLSTGPFTSIIVGTVFNYYLYRYRHNWWNKWAYISGAALDTGYNLNLLFTFLFLGTTGAVMANWWGNDARNSERCFALKS
;
A
#
# COMPACT_ATOMS: atom_id res chain seq x y z
N MET A 1 -18.13 -25.69 -3.59
CA MET A 1 -18.02 -26.21 -2.20
C MET A 1 -17.38 -25.20 -1.26
N VAL A 2 -16.25 -24.57 -1.63
CA VAL A 2 -15.52 -23.59 -0.80
C VAL A 2 -16.30 -22.32 -0.47
N ARG A 3 -17.07 -21.77 -1.43
CA ARG A 3 -17.93 -20.59 -1.23
C ARG A 3 -18.85 -20.69 0.00
N LYS A 4 -19.49 -21.85 0.19
CA LYS A 4 -20.42 -22.10 1.32
C LYS A 4 -19.74 -22.09 2.68
N ILE A 5 -18.42 -22.24 2.72
CA ILE A 5 -17.63 -22.39 3.96
C ILE A 5 -16.89 -21.09 4.30
N LEU A 6 -16.37 -20.37 3.29
CA LEU A 6 -15.55 -19.18 3.51
C LEU A 6 -16.26 -17.85 3.24
N ILE A 7 -17.23 -17.83 2.31
CA ILE A 7 -17.90 -16.60 1.85
C ILE A 7 -19.28 -16.49 2.51
N ASP A 8 -19.99 -17.61 2.57
CA ASP A 8 -21.34 -17.67 3.12
C ASP A 8 -21.32 -17.92 4.65
N ASP A 9 -20.27 -17.55 5.38
CA ASP A 9 -20.16 -17.64 6.83
C ASP A 9 -20.06 -16.23 7.45
N PRO A 10 -20.82 -15.88 8.52
CA PRO A 10 -20.84 -14.52 9.04
C PRO A 10 -19.61 -14.18 9.91
N GLU A 11 -18.79 -15.17 10.27
CA GLU A 11 -17.56 -14.93 11.03
C GLU A 11 -16.41 -14.40 10.15
N PHE A 12 -16.42 -14.73 8.85
CA PHE A 12 -15.41 -14.26 7.89
C PHE A 12 -15.92 -13.01 7.17
N VAL A 13 -15.57 -11.84 7.74
CA VAL A 13 -15.84 -10.55 7.12
C VAL A 13 -14.72 -10.19 6.15
N PHE A 14 -15.09 -9.65 4.99
CA PHE A 14 -14.16 -9.09 4.00
C PHE A 14 -14.31 -7.56 3.99
N PRO A 15 -13.55 -6.81 4.81
CA PRO A 15 -13.79 -5.38 4.99
C PRO A 15 -13.77 -4.55 3.69
N PRO A 16 -12.86 -4.78 2.73
CA PRO A 16 -12.82 -4.00 1.50
C PRO A 16 -14.09 -4.12 0.65
N SER A 17 -14.77 -5.27 0.68
CA SER A 17 -15.99 -5.46 -0.10
C SER A 17 -17.20 -4.76 0.51
N LEU A 18 -17.21 -4.52 1.83
CA LEU A 18 -18.34 -3.86 2.52
C LEU A 18 -18.64 -2.48 1.94
N GLN A 19 -17.62 -1.73 1.54
CA GLN A 19 -17.78 -0.41 0.96
C GLN A 19 -18.53 -0.45 -0.38
N GLN A 20 -18.04 -1.25 -1.33
CA GLN A 20 -18.64 -1.41 -2.65
C GLN A 20 -20.07 -1.93 -2.56
N VAL A 21 -20.26 -2.90 -1.69
CA VAL A 21 -21.54 -3.55 -1.43
C VAL A 21 -22.56 -2.57 -0.83
N THR A 22 -22.13 -1.70 0.09
CA THR A 22 -22.99 -0.67 0.68
C THR A 22 -23.40 0.39 -0.35
N LEU A 23 -22.47 0.76 -1.25
CA LEU A 23 -22.77 1.68 -2.35
C LEU A 23 -23.80 1.10 -3.31
N TYR A 24 -23.60 -0.13 -3.79
CA TYR A 24 -24.54 -0.77 -4.73
C TYR A 24 -25.94 -0.94 -4.13
N ARG A 25 -26.05 -1.30 -2.84
CA ARG A 25 -27.36 -1.33 -2.18
C ARG A 25 -28.00 0.04 -2.06
N SER A 26 -27.20 1.09 -1.87
CA SER A 26 -27.70 2.45 -1.85
C SER A 26 -28.19 2.91 -3.22
N MET A 27 -27.73 2.28 -4.32
CA MET A 27 -28.20 2.55 -5.68
C MET A 27 -29.44 1.74 -6.08
N GLN A 28 -29.57 0.48 -5.64
CA GLN A 28 -30.59 -0.45 -6.13
C GLN A 28 -32.02 -0.25 -5.59
N GLY A 29 -32.24 0.57 -4.56
CA GLY A 29 -33.56 1.06 -4.10
C GLY A 29 -34.75 0.09 -4.26
N THR A 30 -34.78 -1.04 -3.56
CA THR A 30 -35.71 -2.17 -3.84
C THR A 30 -37.16 -1.98 -3.35
N SER A 31 -37.53 -0.84 -2.77
CA SER A 31 -38.89 -0.51 -2.26
C SER A 31 -39.07 1.01 -2.19
N GLU A 32 -40.30 1.55 -2.29
CA GLU A 32 -40.56 3.01 -2.37
C GLU A 32 -40.02 3.81 -1.17
N LEU A 33 -40.23 3.34 0.07
CA LEU A 33 -39.67 3.97 1.28
C LEU A 33 -38.13 3.87 1.29
N HIS A 34 -37.61 2.73 0.83
CA HIS A 34 -36.18 2.52 0.67
C HIS A 34 -35.58 3.38 -0.46
N SER A 35 -36.37 3.77 -1.46
CA SER A 35 -35.98 4.63 -2.57
C SER A 35 -35.77 6.07 -2.13
N LEU A 36 -36.60 6.62 -1.25
CA LEU A 36 -36.38 7.97 -0.68
C LEU A 36 -35.10 8.03 0.16
N ILE A 37 -34.87 7.02 1.00
CA ILE A 37 -33.64 6.90 1.81
C ILE A 37 -32.42 6.71 0.88
N ALA A 38 -32.54 5.90 -0.16
CA ALA A 38 -31.51 5.69 -1.18
C ALA A 38 -31.18 6.98 -1.92
N LYS A 39 -32.19 7.75 -2.38
CA LYS A 39 -32.00 9.07 -3.02
C LYS A 39 -31.26 10.03 -2.11
N HIS A 40 -31.63 10.10 -0.83
CA HIS A 40 -30.94 10.95 0.14
C HIS A 40 -29.48 10.52 0.36
N LYS A 41 -29.23 9.21 0.47
CA LYS A 41 -27.87 8.65 0.57
C LYS A 41 -27.03 8.96 -0.66
N MET A 42 -27.59 8.81 -1.86
CA MET A 42 -26.92 9.11 -3.12
C MET A 42 -26.68 10.61 -3.31
N LYS A 43 -27.60 11.48 -2.86
CA LYS A 43 -27.38 12.93 -2.86
C LYS A 43 -26.15 13.30 -2.02
N ILE A 44 -26.03 12.75 -0.81
CA ILE A 44 -24.86 12.95 0.05
C ILE A 44 -23.60 12.37 -0.58
N PHE A 45 -23.69 11.17 -1.18
CA PHE A 45 -22.58 10.57 -1.92
C PHE A 45 -22.04 11.50 -3.02
N TYR A 46 -22.91 12.07 -3.86
CA TYR A 46 -22.49 12.99 -4.91
C TYR A 46 -21.92 14.30 -4.36
N ILE A 47 -22.49 14.84 -3.28
CA ILE A 47 -21.95 16.04 -2.61
C ILE A 47 -20.52 15.77 -2.12
N ILE A 48 -20.29 14.65 -1.42
CA ILE A 48 -18.95 14.29 -0.92
C ILE A 48 -18.00 14.03 -2.09
N THR A 49 -18.47 13.35 -3.15
CA THR A 49 -17.67 13.06 -4.34
C THR A 49 -17.19 14.36 -5.01
N PHE A 50 -18.09 15.32 -5.24
CA PHE A 50 -17.74 16.59 -5.86
C PHE A 50 -16.87 17.47 -4.94
N ALA A 51 -17.17 17.48 -3.64
CA ALA A 51 -16.33 18.20 -2.67
C ALA A 51 -14.91 17.63 -2.63
N THR A 52 -14.75 16.31 -2.68
CA THR A 52 -13.43 15.66 -2.71
C THR A 52 -12.72 15.89 -4.03
N PHE A 53 -13.45 15.82 -5.14
CA PHE A 53 -12.93 16.17 -6.47
C PHE A 53 -12.37 17.59 -6.50
N ALA A 54 -13.10 18.57 -5.95
CA ALA A 54 -12.62 19.95 -5.86
C ALA A 54 -11.46 20.10 -4.88
N TRP A 55 -11.51 19.42 -3.73
CA TRP A 55 -10.45 19.45 -2.72
C TRP A 55 -9.13 18.93 -3.27
N GLN A 56 -9.13 17.81 -4.01
CA GLN A 56 -7.90 17.16 -4.46
C GLN A 56 -7.07 17.98 -5.45
N PHE A 57 -7.67 18.96 -6.15
CA PHE A 57 -6.88 19.93 -6.92
C PHE A 57 -5.91 20.76 -6.06
N LEU A 58 -6.25 20.97 -4.78
CA LEU A 58 -5.39 21.71 -3.86
C LEU A 58 -4.08 20.96 -3.60
N PRO A 59 -4.06 19.76 -3.00
CA PRO A 59 -2.81 19.04 -2.76
C PRO A 59 -2.13 18.55 -4.04
N GLU A 60 -2.86 18.21 -5.11
CA GLU A 60 -2.24 17.60 -6.30
C GLU A 60 -1.64 18.62 -7.28
N PHE A 61 -2.18 19.85 -7.34
CA PHE A 61 -1.79 20.84 -8.34
C PHE A 61 -1.46 22.23 -7.76
N VAL A 62 -2.35 22.81 -6.95
CA VAL A 62 -2.23 24.22 -6.52
C VAL A 62 -1.22 24.41 -5.37
N PHE A 63 -1.22 23.47 -4.43
CA PHE A 63 -0.49 23.50 -3.16
C PHE A 63 0.10 22.12 -2.82
N PRO A 64 1.14 21.67 -3.55
CA PRO A 64 1.77 20.36 -3.31
C PRO A 64 2.26 20.12 -1.88
N MET A 65 2.53 21.20 -1.13
CA MET A 65 2.86 21.14 0.29
C MET A 65 1.73 20.52 1.14
N LEU A 66 0.45 20.60 0.75
CA LEU A 66 -0.65 19.94 1.48
C LEU A 66 -0.62 18.41 1.32
N ALA A 67 -0.04 17.91 0.23
CA ALA A 67 0.14 16.48 0.04
C ALA A 67 1.14 15.94 1.07
N VAL A 68 2.13 16.74 1.47
CA VAL A 68 3.15 16.34 2.44
C VAL A 68 3.57 17.49 3.35
N LEU A 69 2.88 17.62 4.48
CA LEU A 69 3.17 18.59 5.51
C LEU A 69 4.23 18.00 6.46
N ALA A 70 5.42 18.60 6.44
CA ALA A 70 6.54 18.23 7.30
C ALA A 70 6.83 19.34 8.33
N PRO A 71 6.12 19.41 9.48
CA PRO A 71 6.32 20.48 10.47
C PRO A 71 7.77 20.61 10.96
N LEU A 72 8.48 19.48 11.10
CA LEU A 72 9.88 19.46 11.53
C LEU A 72 10.81 20.22 10.57
N CYS A 73 10.54 20.16 9.26
CA CYS A 73 11.30 20.91 8.27
C CYS A 73 11.01 22.42 8.33
N TRP A 74 9.86 22.85 8.85
CA TRP A 74 9.56 24.28 8.95
C TRP A 74 10.33 24.94 10.12
N PHE A 75 10.55 24.19 11.20
CA PHE A 75 11.33 24.68 12.34
C PHE A 75 12.84 24.70 12.08
N ALA A 76 13.36 23.75 11.30
CA ALA A 76 14.80 23.65 11.00
C ALA A 76 15.08 23.35 9.51
N PRO A 77 14.75 24.26 8.59
CA PRO A 77 14.71 23.97 7.14
C PRO A 77 16.06 23.65 6.51
N ASN A 78 17.17 24.08 7.12
CA ASN A 78 18.52 23.91 6.58
C ASN A 78 19.35 22.84 7.29
N ASN A 79 18.77 22.07 8.22
CA ASN A 79 19.51 21.02 8.94
C ASN A 79 19.26 19.65 8.29
N HIS A 80 20.31 19.05 7.71
CA HIS A 80 20.20 17.77 7.00
C HIS A 80 19.62 16.64 7.87
N LYS A 81 20.00 16.56 9.16
CA LYS A 81 19.51 15.51 10.06
C LYS A 81 18.02 15.69 10.36
N VAL A 82 17.58 16.90 10.66
CA VAL A 82 16.17 17.19 10.94
C VAL A 82 15.32 16.99 9.70
N ASN A 83 15.85 17.38 8.53
CA ASN A 83 15.16 17.18 7.27
C ASN A 83 15.02 15.70 6.91
N PHE A 84 16.07 14.88 7.09
CA PHE A 84 15.98 13.43 6.92
C PHE A 84 14.93 12.80 7.86
N LEU A 85 14.86 13.28 9.10
CA LEU A 85 13.86 12.81 10.06
C LEU A 85 12.43 13.25 9.69
N GLY A 86 12.23 14.49 9.24
CA GLY A 86 10.90 15.09 9.05
C GLY A 86 10.29 14.97 7.64
N SER A 87 11.12 14.89 6.61
CA SER A 87 10.68 14.85 5.21
C SER A 87 9.86 13.59 4.92
N GLY A 88 8.73 13.75 4.25
CA GLY A 88 7.89 12.64 3.81
C GLY A 88 8.24 12.15 2.39
N LYS A 89 9.01 12.94 1.65
CA LYS A 89 9.57 12.65 0.32
C LYS A 89 11.12 12.64 0.38
N GLY A 90 11.69 11.46 0.58
CA GLY A 90 13.14 11.24 0.69
C GLY A 90 13.64 11.18 2.14
N GLY A 91 12.75 11.31 3.11
CA GLY A 91 13.00 11.12 4.54
C GLY A 91 12.11 10.05 5.18
N ILE A 92 12.20 9.92 6.50
CA ILE A 92 11.42 8.93 7.28
C ILE A 92 10.02 9.44 7.71
N GLY A 93 9.68 10.69 7.43
CA GLY A 93 8.35 11.24 7.69
C GLY A 93 7.91 11.27 9.15
N LEU A 94 8.80 11.55 10.10
CA LEU A 94 8.46 11.66 11.52
C LEU A 94 7.45 12.81 11.73
N LEU A 95 6.28 12.48 12.28
CA LEU A 95 5.15 13.41 12.51
C LEU A 95 4.72 14.17 11.24
N ASN A 96 4.84 13.53 10.09
CA ASN A 96 4.40 14.09 8.82
C ASN A 96 2.88 13.93 8.64
N PHE A 97 2.21 14.99 8.23
CA PHE A 97 0.77 14.99 7.95
C PHE A 97 0.54 15.10 6.45
N THR A 98 -0.47 14.41 5.97
CA THR A 98 -0.99 14.61 4.61
C THR A 98 -2.46 15.02 4.68
N LEU A 99 -2.88 15.93 3.82
CA LEU A 99 -4.29 16.22 3.54
C LEU A 99 -4.75 15.67 2.19
N ASP A 100 -3.90 14.87 1.57
CA ASP A 100 -4.17 14.21 0.29
C ASP A 100 -4.79 12.83 0.54
N TRP A 101 -5.98 12.63 -0.04
CA TRP A 101 -6.70 11.37 0.06
C TRP A 101 -5.96 10.19 -0.60
N SER A 102 -5.06 10.44 -1.55
CA SER A 102 -4.23 9.41 -2.21
C SER A 102 -3.37 8.60 -1.22
N ASN A 103 -2.93 9.27 -0.14
CA ASN A 103 -2.07 8.69 0.89
C ASN A 103 -2.85 8.12 2.09
N ILE A 104 -4.11 8.54 2.28
CA ILE A 104 -4.98 8.06 3.37
C ILE A 104 -5.81 6.87 2.90
N THR A 105 -6.55 7.04 1.80
CA THR A 105 -7.49 6.07 1.20
C THR A 105 -8.63 5.61 2.13
N SER A 106 -9.69 5.02 1.57
CA SER A 106 -10.79 4.46 2.38
C SER A 106 -10.44 3.26 3.25
N THR A 107 -9.22 2.72 3.17
CA THR A 107 -8.76 1.61 4.01
C THR A 107 -8.84 1.95 5.50
N VAL A 108 -8.67 3.23 5.85
CA VAL A 108 -8.80 3.74 7.24
C VAL A 108 -10.23 3.76 7.75
N ILE A 109 -11.22 3.68 6.86
CA ILE A 109 -12.63 3.60 7.21
C ILE A 109 -13.09 2.14 7.21
N THR A 110 -12.58 1.33 6.28
CA THR A 110 -13.03 -0.06 6.11
C THR A 110 -12.41 -1.03 7.11
N TYR A 111 -11.13 -0.89 7.45
CA TYR A 111 -10.46 -1.83 8.36
C TYR A 111 -10.84 -1.63 9.84
N PRO A 112 -10.92 -2.72 10.62
CA PRO A 112 -11.10 -2.62 12.07
C PRO A 112 -9.97 -1.83 12.73
N TYR A 113 -10.29 -1.11 13.80
CA TYR A 113 -9.34 -0.25 14.50
C TYR A 113 -8.09 -0.99 15.02
N SER A 114 -8.24 -2.23 15.51
CA SER A 114 -7.10 -3.03 15.96
C SER A 114 -6.10 -3.32 14.85
N VAL A 115 -6.58 -3.57 13.62
CA VAL A 115 -5.74 -3.81 12.45
C VAL A 115 -4.97 -2.54 12.08
N GLN A 116 -5.62 -1.39 12.17
CA GLN A 116 -4.97 -0.10 11.89
C GLN A 116 -3.85 0.21 12.89
N ILE A 117 -4.06 -0.10 14.18
CA ILE A 117 -3.01 0.03 15.19
C ILE A 117 -1.83 -0.88 14.84
N VAL A 118 -2.07 -2.13 14.46
CA VAL A 118 -1.00 -3.08 14.08
C VAL A 118 -0.18 -2.55 12.89
N ILE A 119 -0.86 -2.05 11.86
CA ILE A 119 -0.22 -1.45 10.67
C ILE A 119 0.61 -0.23 11.06
N PHE A 120 0.06 0.66 11.90
CA PHE A 120 0.74 1.86 12.35
C PHE A 120 1.97 1.54 13.22
N VAL A 121 1.88 0.56 14.12
CA VAL A 121 3.02 0.10 14.92
C VAL A 121 4.10 -0.51 14.02
N GLY A 122 3.71 -1.27 13.00
CA GLY A 122 4.63 -1.77 11.97
C GLY A 122 5.40 -0.64 11.30
N PHE A 123 4.69 0.40 10.84
CA PHE A 123 5.28 1.60 10.24
C PHE A 123 6.24 2.33 11.20
N VAL A 124 5.85 2.54 12.46
CA VAL A 124 6.71 3.20 13.46
C VAL A 124 8.01 2.41 13.64
N ILE A 125 7.93 1.09 13.75
CA ILE A 125 9.12 0.24 13.95
C ILE A 125 10.02 0.29 12.71
N THR A 126 9.49 0.15 11.51
CA THR A 126 10.34 0.16 10.31
C THR A 126 10.92 1.53 10.04
N THR A 127 10.07 2.54 10.04
CA THR A 127 10.41 3.84 9.47
C THR A 127 11.06 4.74 10.52
N TRP A 128 10.57 4.74 11.76
CA TRP A 128 11.09 5.62 12.81
C TRP A 128 12.16 4.97 13.70
N ILE A 129 12.31 3.64 13.65
CA ILE A 129 13.29 2.92 14.47
C ILE A 129 14.34 2.24 13.57
N LEU A 130 13.95 1.29 12.71
CA LEU A 130 14.92 0.53 11.92
C LEU A 130 15.71 1.42 10.96
N ILE A 131 15.06 2.27 10.15
CA ILE A 131 15.77 3.14 9.18
C ILE A 131 16.80 4.06 9.87
N PRO A 132 16.47 4.79 10.96
CA PRO A 132 17.48 5.54 11.70
C PRO A 132 18.62 4.68 12.26
N ILE A 133 18.32 3.48 12.76
CA ILE A 133 19.35 2.56 13.24
C ILE A 133 20.28 2.13 12.10
N ALA A 134 19.79 1.85 10.90
CA ALA A 134 20.67 1.58 9.75
C ALA A 134 21.48 2.82 9.35
N TYR A 135 20.85 4.00 9.32
CA TYR A 135 21.50 5.25 8.90
C TYR A 135 22.62 5.67 9.84
N PHE A 136 22.39 5.62 11.16
CA PHE A 136 23.40 6.02 12.14
C PHE A 136 24.32 4.86 12.56
N GLY A 137 23.88 3.61 12.40
CA GLY A 137 24.63 2.41 12.78
C GLY A 137 25.47 1.79 11.66
N ASN A 138 25.52 2.40 10.46
CA ASN A 138 26.25 1.91 9.28
C ASN A 138 25.95 0.44 8.93
N ILE A 139 24.69 0.03 9.12
CA ILE A 139 24.26 -1.35 8.87
C ILE A 139 23.85 -1.47 7.39
N TRP A 140 24.06 -2.64 6.77
CA TRP A 140 23.60 -2.93 5.41
C TRP A 140 24.19 -1.99 4.34
N GLY A 141 25.47 -1.65 4.47
CA GLY A 141 26.16 -0.82 3.47
C GLY A 141 25.76 0.65 3.50
N SER A 142 25.26 1.16 4.64
CA SER A 142 25.20 2.61 4.88
C SER A 142 26.59 3.13 5.28
N PRO A 143 27.08 4.27 4.72
CA PRO A 143 26.42 5.20 3.80
C PRO A 143 26.71 4.94 2.31
N THR A 144 27.39 3.84 1.94
CA THR A 144 27.77 3.57 0.55
C THR A 144 26.58 3.46 -0.41
N TYR A 145 25.42 3.03 0.09
CA TYR A 145 24.17 2.97 -0.67
C TYR A 145 23.10 3.86 -0.05
N ASN A 146 22.24 4.44 -0.89
CA ASN A 146 21.08 5.16 -0.39
C ASN A 146 20.10 4.17 0.27
N ILE A 147 19.82 4.38 1.55
CA ILE A 147 19.09 3.46 2.41
C ILE A 147 17.64 3.25 1.94
N MET A 148 17.00 4.27 1.37
CA MET A 148 15.60 4.27 0.94
C MET A 148 15.44 4.21 -0.59
N SER A 149 16.46 3.74 -1.30
CA SER A 149 16.40 3.55 -2.75
C SER A 149 15.80 2.21 -3.13
N GLN A 150 15.02 2.21 -4.21
CA GLN A 150 14.52 1.01 -4.88
C GLN A 150 15.49 0.45 -5.92
N GLY A 151 16.60 1.16 -6.19
CA GLY A 151 17.62 0.76 -7.15
C GLY A 151 18.64 -0.22 -6.57
N LEU A 152 19.40 -0.85 -7.49
CA LEU A 152 20.51 -1.73 -7.17
C LEU A 152 21.85 -1.03 -7.34
N PHE A 153 22.80 -1.41 -6.50
CA PHE A 153 24.13 -0.83 -6.44
C PHE A 153 25.22 -1.88 -6.61
N THR A 154 26.36 -1.49 -7.18
CA THR A 154 27.61 -2.25 -7.12
C THR A 154 28.28 -2.03 -5.76
N LYS A 155 29.35 -2.79 -5.45
CA LYS A 155 30.10 -2.61 -4.19
C LYS A 155 30.64 -1.20 -3.96
N ASN A 156 30.86 -0.45 -5.04
CA ASN A 156 31.41 0.91 -5.01
C ASN A 156 30.33 1.99 -4.81
N GLY A 157 29.05 1.62 -4.76
CA GLY A 157 27.93 2.55 -4.61
C GLY A 157 27.40 3.11 -5.93
N SER A 158 27.98 2.75 -7.07
CA SER A 158 27.43 3.09 -8.38
C SER A 158 26.22 2.23 -8.72
N SER A 159 25.33 2.73 -9.59
CA SER A 159 24.17 1.96 -10.08
C SER A 159 24.61 0.64 -10.73
N TYR A 160 23.90 -0.44 -10.43
CA TYR A 160 24.22 -1.77 -10.94
C TYR A 160 23.92 -1.88 -12.44
N PRO A 161 24.92 -2.18 -13.30
CA PRO A 161 24.73 -2.22 -14.75
C PRO A 161 24.10 -3.56 -15.18
N PHE A 162 22.79 -3.69 -15.03
CA PHE A 162 22.10 -4.94 -15.38
C PHE A 162 22.00 -5.17 -16.90
N GLU A 163 21.99 -4.12 -17.71
CA GLU A 163 21.89 -4.23 -19.18
C GLU A 163 23.13 -4.90 -19.78
N SER A 164 24.32 -4.62 -19.27
CA SER A 164 25.56 -5.23 -19.74
C SER A 164 25.72 -6.71 -19.34
N LEU A 165 24.87 -7.19 -18.44
CA LEU A 165 24.86 -8.59 -17.98
C LEU A 165 23.94 -9.47 -18.80
N LEU A 166 23.16 -8.89 -19.71
CA LEU A 166 22.20 -9.60 -20.54
C LEU A 166 22.68 -9.59 -21.99
N TYR A 167 22.63 -10.76 -22.64
CA TYR A 167 22.74 -10.84 -24.09
C TYR A 167 21.56 -11.64 -24.65
N THR A 168 21.15 -11.27 -25.87
CA THR A 168 20.12 -12.01 -26.58
C THR A 168 20.81 -13.03 -27.47
N ASP A 169 20.56 -14.31 -27.21
CA ASP A 169 21.08 -15.39 -28.04
C ASP A 169 20.39 -15.42 -29.42
N ALA A 170 20.96 -16.11 -30.40
CA ALA A 170 20.43 -16.20 -31.76
C ALA A 170 19.00 -16.77 -31.85
N SER A 171 18.56 -17.46 -30.80
CA SER A 171 17.20 -17.98 -30.59
C SER A 171 16.19 -16.94 -30.06
N GLY A 172 16.61 -15.69 -29.84
CA GLY A 172 15.78 -14.62 -29.27
C GLY A 172 15.59 -14.71 -27.75
N THR A 173 16.27 -15.64 -27.09
CA THR A 173 16.19 -15.82 -25.63
C THR A 173 17.25 -14.97 -24.92
N GLN A 174 16.85 -14.19 -23.92
CA GLN A 174 17.79 -13.44 -23.08
C GLN A 174 18.50 -14.39 -22.12
N GLN A 175 19.83 -14.41 -22.17
CA GLN A 175 20.69 -15.18 -21.28
C GLN A 175 21.61 -14.25 -20.49
N VAL A 176 22.04 -14.72 -19.31
CA VAL A 176 22.96 -13.99 -18.43
C VAL A 176 24.39 -14.24 -18.89
N ASN A 177 25.15 -13.17 -19.11
CA ASN A 177 26.56 -13.25 -19.41
C ASN A 177 27.35 -13.54 -18.12
N GLU A 178 27.77 -14.79 -17.95
CA GLU A 178 28.48 -15.26 -16.76
C GLU A 178 29.87 -14.61 -16.58
N THR A 179 30.57 -14.26 -17.65
CA THR A 179 31.89 -13.60 -17.54
C THR A 179 31.74 -12.16 -17.05
N ALA A 180 30.81 -11.41 -17.63
CA ALA A 180 30.48 -10.05 -17.19
C ALA A 180 29.95 -10.05 -15.75
N TYR A 181 29.19 -11.06 -15.35
CA TYR A 181 28.73 -11.21 -13.97
C TYR A 181 29.88 -11.42 -12.98
N ASN A 182 30.89 -12.22 -13.36
CA ASN A 182 32.07 -12.43 -12.51
C ASN A 182 32.92 -11.15 -12.34
N GLU A 183 32.90 -10.25 -13.32
CA GLU A 183 33.59 -8.95 -13.25
C GLU A 183 32.82 -7.92 -12.41
N VAL A 184 31.50 -7.81 -12.58
CA VAL A 184 30.65 -6.84 -11.87
C VAL A 184 30.38 -7.27 -10.42
N GLY A 185 30.24 -8.58 -10.19
CA GLY A 185 29.96 -9.16 -8.88
C GLY A 185 28.49 -9.05 -8.45
N LEU A 186 28.24 -9.31 -7.17
CA LEU A 186 26.89 -9.31 -6.59
C LEU A 186 26.26 -7.89 -6.59
N SER A 187 24.95 -7.81 -6.88
CA SER A 187 24.16 -6.60 -6.68
C SER A 187 23.81 -6.39 -5.20
N TYR A 188 23.88 -5.15 -4.75
CA TYR A 188 23.49 -4.72 -3.41
C TYR A 188 22.22 -3.87 -3.48
N ALA A 189 21.39 -3.93 -2.43
CA ALA A 189 20.17 -3.13 -2.32
C ALA A 189 20.19 -2.31 -1.02
N GLY A 190 19.49 -1.18 -0.97
CA GLY A 190 19.39 -0.37 0.24
C GLY A 190 18.82 -1.14 1.44
N ALA A 191 19.10 -0.68 2.66
CA ALA A 191 18.65 -1.38 3.88
C ALA A 191 17.12 -1.52 3.94
N GLN A 192 16.39 -0.51 3.45
CA GLN A 192 14.92 -0.55 3.37
C GLN A 192 14.41 -1.69 2.48
N TYR A 193 14.97 -1.85 1.28
CA TYR A 193 14.58 -2.94 0.39
C TYR A 193 14.94 -4.29 0.99
N THR A 194 16.11 -4.40 1.59
CA THR A 194 16.58 -5.65 2.18
C THR A 194 15.72 -6.08 3.38
N TRP A 195 15.31 -5.14 4.23
CA TRP A 195 14.33 -5.42 5.28
C TRP A 195 12.94 -5.73 4.74
N SER A 196 12.52 -5.11 3.64
CA SER A 196 11.26 -5.46 2.98
C SER A 196 11.24 -6.95 2.62
N ILE A 197 12.33 -7.48 2.03
CA ILE A 197 12.44 -8.91 1.74
C ILE A 197 12.32 -9.75 3.03
N PHE A 198 13.06 -9.38 4.08
CA PHE A 198 13.02 -10.11 5.36
C PHE A 198 11.60 -10.17 5.94
N MET A 199 10.90 -9.04 5.92
CA MET A 199 9.54 -8.93 6.46
C MET A 199 8.51 -9.65 5.58
N TRP A 200 8.69 -9.70 4.25
CA TRP A 200 7.87 -10.54 3.38
C TRP A 200 8.02 -12.02 3.73
N TYR A 201 9.24 -12.52 3.93
CA TYR A 201 9.46 -13.91 4.35
C TYR A 201 8.85 -14.23 5.71
N ALA A 202 8.98 -13.30 6.67
CA ALA A 202 8.33 -13.43 7.97
C ALA A 202 6.79 -13.44 7.85
N SER A 203 6.23 -12.59 7.00
CA SER A 203 4.80 -12.53 6.73
C SER A 203 4.27 -13.83 6.12
N TYR A 204 4.96 -14.37 5.10
CA TYR A 204 4.55 -15.63 4.47
C TYR A 204 4.50 -16.78 5.47
N MET A 205 5.56 -16.99 6.26
CA MET A 205 5.57 -18.07 7.26
C MET A 205 4.54 -17.83 8.37
N SER A 206 4.42 -16.58 8.83
CA SER A 206 3.41 -16.19 9.81
C SER A 206 1.99 -16.48 9.33
N SER A 207 1.70 -16.28 8.04
CA SER A 207 0.36 -16.51 7.48
C SER A 207 -0.12 -17.94 7.69
N TYR A 208 0.74 -18.92 7.43
CA TYR A 208 0.40 -20.34 7.57
C TYR A 208 0.19 -20.72 9.05
N ILE A 209 1.08 -20.27 9.93
CA ILE A 209 1.05 -20.67 11.34
C ILE A 209 -0.02 -19.93 12.11
N TRP A 210 -0.20 -18.64 11.85
CA TRP A 210 -1.29 -17.87 12.42
C TRP A 210 -2.64 -18.48 12.01
N ALA A 211 -2.81 -18.85 10.73
CA ALA A 211 -4.00 -19.57 10.28
C ALA A 211 -4.17 -20.93 10.97
N ALA A 212 -3.08 -21.70 11.12
CA ALA A 212 -3.11 -23.00 11.80
C ALA A 212 -3.47 -22.88 13.30
N LEU A 213 -3.06 -21.82 13.98
CA LEU A 213 -3.28 -21.67 15.43
C LEU A 213 -4.62 -21.00 15.77
N PHE A 214 -4.95 -19.90 15.09
CA PHE A 214 -6.14 -19.09 15.39
C PHE A 214 -7.36 -19.49 14.55
N LEU A 215 -7.15 -19.91 13.30
CA LEU A 215 -8.23 -20.20 12.36
C LEU A 215 -8.62 -21.68 12.33
N ALA A 216 -7.69 -22.59 12.60
CA ALA A 216 -7.97 -24.03 12.53
C ALA A 216 -9.12 -24.51 13.43
N PRO A 217 -9.28 -24.03 14.69
CA PRO A 217 -10.42 -24.43 15.52
C PRO A 217 -11.77 -24.04 14.87
N LYS A 218 -11.83 -22.85 14.28
CA LYS A 218 -13.03 -22.35 13.58
C LYS A 218 -13.32 -23.18 12.33
N ILE A 219 -12.30 -23.39 11.49
CA ILE A 219 -12.42 -24.21 10.28
C ILE A 219 -12.86 -25.64 10.62
N LYS A 220 -12.33 -26.23 11.70
CA LYS A 220 -12.71 -27.58 12.15
C LYS A 220 -14.19 -27.64 12.56
N ASN A 221 -14.68 -26.64 13.31
CA ASN A 221 -16.09 -26.56 13.71
C ASN A 221 -17.01 -26.40 12.49
N LEU A 222 -16.64 -25.53 11.54
CA LEU A 222 -17.37 -25.34 10.29
C LEU A 222 -17.41 -26.60 9.44
N TRP A 223 -16.27 -27.29 9.31
CA TRP A 223 -16.17 -28.51 8.54
C TRP A 223 -17.03 -29.63 9.13
N LYS A 224 -17.10 -29.74 10.46
CA LYS A 224 -17.99 -30.69 11.15
C LYS A 224 -19.47 -30.35 10.92
N ASN A 225 -19.83 -29.08 10.95
CA ASN A 225 -21.20 -28.60 10.81
C ASN A 225 -21.64 -28.39 9.34
N ARG A 226 -20.81 -28.76 8.37
CA ARG A 226 -21.04 -28.47 6.94
C ARG A 226 -22.37 -28.98 6.38
N LYS A 227 -22.89 -30.09 6.94
CA LYS A 227 -24.17 -30.67 6.51
C LYS A 227 -25.39 -29.89 7.04
N ASN A 228 -25.23 -29.11 8.11
CA ASN A 228 -26.28 -28.35 8.77
C ASN A 228 -26.20 -26.82 8.51
N LEU A 229 -25.32 -26.38 7.61
CA LEU A 229 -25.11 -24.97 7.23
C LEU A 229 -26.38 -24.26 6.69
N GLY A 230 -27.44 -25.01 6.36
CA GLY A 230 -28.73 -24.44 5.97
C GLY A 230 -29.42 -23.68 7.10
N GLN A 231 -29.18 -24.07 8.37
CA GLN A 231 -29.89 -23.54 9.54
C GLN A 231 -29.18 -22.34 10.19
N TYR A 232 -27.86 -22.24 10.05
CA TYR A 232 -27.05 -21.08 10.51
C TYR A 232 -27.14 -19.84 9.59
N ARG A 233 -27.90 -19.93 8.49
CA ARG A 233 -28.06 -18.84 7.51
C ARG A 233 -28.94 -17.68 7.98
N THR A 234 -29.64 -17.81 9.10
CA THR A 234 -30.80 -16.96 9.41
C THR A 234 -30.46 -15.53 9.83
N ASP A 235 -29.37 -15.25 10.57
CA ASP A 235 -29.33 -13.94 11.29
C ASP A 235 -28.25 -12.91 10.90
N ARG A 236 -27.27 -13.22 10.04
CA ARG A 236 -26.35 -12.18 9.47
C ARG A 236 -25.97 -12.37 8.01
N LEU A 237 -26.19 -13.56 7.46
CA LEU A 237 -25.87 -13.93 6.08
C LEU A 237 -26.90 -13.52 5.04
N ARG A 238 -28.12 -13.21 5.48
CA ARG A 238 -29.09 -12.46 4.67
C ARG A 238 -28.58 -11.05 4.34
N LEU A 239 -27.52 -10.57 5.00
CA LEU A 239 -26.78 -9.40 4.54
C LEU A 239 -25.84 -9.84 3.41
N ILE A 240 -24.64 -10.39 3.68
CA ILE A 240 -23.55 -10.65 2.70
C ILE A 240 -24.00 -11.50 1.50
N GLY A 241 -24.68 -12.64 1.74
CA GLY A 241 -25.15 -13.54 0.69
C GLY A 241 -26.29 -12.98 -0.17
N HIS A 242 -27.04 -11.99 0.33
CA HIS A 242 -28.09 -11.29 -0.42
C HIS A 242 -27.54 -10.18 -1.32
N TYR A 243 -26.33 -9.65 -1.08
CA TYR A 243 -25.99 -8.32 -1.58
C TYR A 243 -25.90 -8.14 -3.10
N LEU A 244 -25.74 -9.20 -3.90
CA LEU A 244 -25.84 -9.05 -5.36
C LEU A 244 -26.61 -10.17 -6.06
N HIS A 245 -26.58 -11.43 -5.60
CA HIS A 245 -27.18 -12.60 -6.30
C HIS A 245 -27.03 -12.58 -7.83
N ILE A 246 -26.01 -11.89 -8.37
CA ILE A 246 -25.75 -11.86 -9.79
C ILE A 246 -25.29 -13.27 -10.16
N PRO A 247 -25.91 -13.91 -11.15
CA PRO A 247 -25.46 -15.21 -11.64
C PRO A 247 -23.95 -15.19 -11.92
N PRO A 248 -23.17 -16.20 -11.47
CA PRO A 248 -21.73 -16.22 -11.69
C PRO A 248 -21.31 -16.06 -13.15
N ARG A 249 -22.16 -16.51 -14.09
CA ARG A 249 -21.97 -16.36 -15.53
C ARG A 249 -21.98 -14.90 -15.96
N ASP A 250 -22.88 -14.10 -15.42
CA ASP A 250 -22.98 -12.67 -15.76
C ASP A 250 -21.83 -11.89 -15.15
N VAL A 251 -21.41 -12.24 -13.94
CA VAL A 251 -20.23 -11.66 -13.28
C VAL A 251 -18.96 -11.94 -14.09
N ILE A 252 -18.81 -13.16 -14.61
CA ILE A 252 -17.69 -13.52 -15.49
C ILE A 252 -17.81 -12.78 -16.83
N GLY A 253 -19.00 -12.74 -17.43
CA GLY A 253 -19.24 -12.04 -18.70
C GLY A 253 -18.89 -10.55 -18.63
N ILE A 254 -19.33 -9.86 -17.57
CA ILE A 254 -19.02 -8.44 -17.34
C ILE A 254 -17.52 -8.24 -17.12
N GLN A 255 -16.86 -9.10 -16.34
CA GLN A 255 -15.41 -9.00 -16.14
C GLN A 255 -14.61 -9.23 -17.43
N ILE A 256 -15.02 -10.19 -18.26
CA ILE A 256 -14.37 -10.43 -19.56
C ILE A 256 -14.55 -9.21 -20.46
N ALA A 257 -15.78 -8.70 -20.60
CA ALA A 257 -16.05 -7.51 -21.39
C ALA A 257 -15.25 -6.30 -20.89
N ALA A 258 -15.20 -6.09 -19.58
CA ALA A 258 -14.43 -5.01 -18.96
C ALA A 258 -12.92 -5.16 -19.24
N ASN A 259 -12.35 -6.37 -19.18
CA ASN A 259 -10.94 -6.59 -19.48
C ASN A 259 -10.62 -6.43 -20.98
N ILE A 260 -11.52 -6.84 -21.87
CA ILE A 260 -11.36 -6.64 -23.33
C ILE A 260 -11.29 -5.14 -23.65
N VAL A 261 -12.07 -4.30 -22.98
CA VAL A 261 -12.02 -2.84 -23.15
C VAL A 261 -10.81 -2.23 -22.45
N ALA A 262 -10.52 -2.66 -21.22
CA ALA A 262 -9.44 -2.09 -20.41
C ALA A 262 -8.04 -2.41 -20.97
N GLY A 263 -7.83 -3.58 -21.58
CA GLY A 263 -6.52 -3.99 -22.11
C GLY A 263 -5.95 -3.00 -23.14
N PRO A 264 -6.66 -2.73 -24.25
CA PRO A 264 -6.23 -1.75 -25.26
C PRO A 264 -6.06 -0.33 -24.70
N ILE A 265 -6.93 0.10 -23.78
CA ILE A 265 -6.84 1.43 -23.16
C ILE A 265 -5.57 1.54 -22.30
N ASN A 266 -5.34 0.59 -21.40
CA ASN A 266 -4.13 0.59 -20.56
C ASN A 266 -2.86 0.52 -21.41
N TYR A 267 -2.85 -0.30 -22.46
CA TYR A 267 -1.72 -0.38 -23.39
C TYR A 267 -1.49 0.94 -24.14
N GLY A 268 -2.56 1.57 -24.63
CA GLY A 268 -2.50 2.87 -25.31
C GLY A 268 -1.96 3.97 -24.40
N VAL A 269 -2.47 4.05 -23.16
CA VAL A 269 -2.00 5.01 -22.15
C VAL A 269 -0.54 4.76 -21.80
N MET A 270 -0.14 3.51 -21.58
CA MET A 270 1.25 3.15 -21.31
C MET A 270 2.18 3.59 -22.45
N LYS A 271 1.84 3.28 -23.70
CA LYS A 271 2.61 3.72 -24.88
C LYS A 271 2.66 5.25 -24.97
N GLY A 272 1.57 5.93 -24.67
CA GLY A 272 1.50 7.40 -24.65
C GLY A 272 2.43 8.01 -23.61
N VAL A 273 2.36 7.53 -22.38
CA VAL A 273 3.23 7.98 -21.27
C VAL A 273 4.69 7.70 -21.58
N LEU A 274 5.03 6.50 -22.04
CA LEU A 274 6.40 6.16 -22.43
C LEU A 274 6.91 7.09 -23.53
N THR A 275 6.13 7.32 -24.59
CA THR A 275 6.57 8.21 -25.69
C THR A 275 6.76 9.65 -25.23
N ALA A 276 5.88 10.16 -24.35
CA ALA A 276 5.91 11.56 -23.92
C ALA A 276 6.88 11.84 -22.77
N LYS A 277 7.10 10.88 -21.86
CA LYS A 277 7.80 11.09 -20.59
C LYS A 277 9.00 10.16 -20.39
N TYR A 278 9.44 9.42 -21.42
CA TYR A 278 10.58 8.49 -21.35
C TYR A 278 11.79 9.07 -20.60
N LYS A 279 12.24 10.26 -21.00
CA LYS A 279 13.43 10.91 -20.45
C LYS A 279 13.33 11.27 -18.96
N TYR A 280 12.13 11.53 -18.47
CA TYR A 280 11.90 11.75 -17.04
C TYR A 280 11.93 10.43 -16.27
N LEU A 281 11.35 9.37 -16.85
CA LEU A 281 11.32 8.03 -16.23
C LEU A 281 12.70 7.36 -16.19
N THR A 282 13.57 7.63 -17.17
CA THR A 282 14.96 7.15 -17.19
C THR A 282 15.89 7.98 -16.30
N GLY A 283 15.44 9.14 -15.82
CA GLY A 283 16.26 10.06 -15.03
C GLY A 283 17.25 10.89 -15.86
N GLU A 284 17.14 10.89 -17.20
CA GLU A 284 17.92 11.80 -18.06
C GLU A 284 17.55 13.27 -17.82
N LEU A 285 16.28 13.53 -17.51
CA LEU A 285 15.76 14.84 -17.13
C LEU A 285 15.11 14.77 -15.76
N THR A 286 15.40 15.74 -14.90
CA THR A 286 14.68 15.92 -13.64
C THR A 286 13.29 16.47 -13.93
N ASP A 287 12.26 15.76 -13.48
CA ASP A 287 10.88 16.22 -13.63
C ASP A 287 10.63 17.47 -12.76
N PRO A 288 10.31 18.64 -13.34
CA PRO A 288 10.04 19.86 -12.59
C PRO A 288 8.85 19.73 -11.62
N SER A 289 7.93 18.80 -11.91
CA SER A 289 6.74 18.55 -11.08
C SER A 289 6.95 17.48 -10.00
N GLY A 290 8.02 16.69 -10.10
CA GLY A 290 8.29 15.56 -9.19
C GLY A 290 7.20 14.49 -9.15
N GLN A 291 6.33 14.42 -10.17
CA GLN A 291 5.23 13.47 -10.26
C GLN A 291 5.68 12.14 -10.89
N TRP A 292 6.64 12.19 -11.81
CA TRP A 292 7.12 11.05 -12.58
C TRP A 292 8.40 10.47 -11.97
N THR A 293 8.27 9.51 -11.06
CA THR A 293 9.42 8.92 -10.33
C THR A 293 9.75 7.47 -10.68
N ALA A 294 8.87 6.78 -11.43
CA ALA A 294 9.02 5.38 -11.86
C ALA A 294 9.35 4.36 -10.74
N GLN A 295 9.08 4.67 -9.46
CA GLN A 295 9.53 3.86 -8.33
C GLN A 295 9.02 2.41 -8.37
N ASP A 296 7.77 2.21 -8.79
CA ASP A 296 7.21 0.86 -8.92
C ASP A 296 7.93 0.06 -10.00
N PHE A 297 8.21 0.66 -11.16
CA PHE A 297 8.98 0.02 -12.24
C PHE A 297 10.41 -0.31 -11.81
N GLN A 298 11.07 0.58 -11.07
CA GLN A 298 12.38 0.31 -10.48
C GLN A 298 12.32 -0.86 -9.50
N SER A 299 11.29 -0.92 -8.64
CA SER A 299 11.10 -2.01 -7.68
C SER A 299 10.91 -3.36 -8.37
N TYR A 300 10.13 -3.39 -9.46
CA TYR A 300 9.95 -4.58 -10.29
C TYR A 300 11.24 -5.01 -10.99
N ASN A 301 11.98 -4.06 -11.57
CA ASN A 301 13.26 -4.33 -12.20
C ASN A 301 14.27 -4.90 -11.19
N THR A 302 14.38 -4.28 -10.01
CA THR A 302 15.22 -4.74 -8.91
C THR A 302 14.86 -6.17 -8.47
N ALA A 303 13.57 -6.48 -8.33
CA ALA A 303 13.13 -7.83 -8.02
C ALA A 303 13.52 -8.83 -9.14
N GLY A 304 13.36 -8.45 -10.41
CA GLY A 304 13.78 -9.25 -11.55
C GLY A 304 15.28 -9.52 -11.57
N VAL A 305 16.10 -8.51 -11.31
CA VAL A 305 17.56 -8.68 -11.25
C VAL A 305 17.97 -9.59 -10.09
N LEU A 306 17.42 -9.39 -8.89
CA LEU A 306 17.79 -10.20 -7.72
C LEU A 306 17.36 -11.66 -7.83
N TYR A 307 16.11 -11.91 -8.24
CA TYR A 307 15.53 -13.26 -8.22
C TYR A 307 15.59 -14.00 -9.56
N ALA A 308 15.58 -13.30 -10.70
CA ALA A 308 15.62 -13.93 -12.02
C ALA A 308 17.02 -13.89 -12.64
N LEU A 309 17.73 -12.75 -12.62
CA LEU A 309 19.08 -12.64 -13.21
C LEU A 309 20.14 -13.31 -12.33
N VAL A 310 20.27 -12.88 -11.07
CA VAL A 310 21.27 -13.43 -10.13
C VAL A 310 20.83 -14.81 -9.62
N GLY A 311 19.54 -14.95 -9.32
CA GLY A 311 18.94 -16.18 -8.85
C GLY A 311 19.15 -16.43 -7.34
N PRO A 312 18.21 -17.13 -6.67
CA PRO A 312 18.25 -17.33 -5.21
C PRO A 312 19.53 -18.02 -4.71
N LYS A 313 20.06 -18.98 -5.48
CA LYS A 313 21.23 -19.77 -5.08
C LYS A 313 22.48 -18.90 -4.90
N ARG A 314 22.70 -17.94 -5.81
CA ARG A 314 23.83 -17.00 -5.74
C ARG A 314 23.55 -15.88 -4.74
N LEU A 315 22.31 -15.38 -4.74
CA LEU A 315 21.88 -14.29 -3.86
C LEU A 315 22.10 -14.65 -2.38
N PHE A 316 21.57 -15.78 -1.93
CA PHE A 316 21.63 -16.18 -0.52
C PHE A 316 22.93 -16.89 -0.11
N ALA A 317 23.81 -17.21 -1.05
CA ALA A 317 25.19 -17.61 -0.74
C ALA A 317 26.02 -16.43 -0.21
N SER A 318 25.61 -15.19 -0.51
CA SER A 318 26.27 -14.00 0.01
C SER A 318 25.99 -13.77 1.49
N SER A 319 27.02 -13.31 2.22
CA SER A 319 26.85 -12.87 3.62
C SER A 319 25.92 -11.67 3.75
N TYR A 320 25.73 -10.90 2.67
CA TYR A 320 24.82 -9.78 2.62
C TYR A 320 23.37 -10.26 2.72
N PHE A 321 22.88 -11.10 1.80
CA PHE A 321 21.46 -11.51 1.82
C PHE A 321 21.15 -12.72 2.70
N ALA A 322 22.15 -13.49 3.14
CA ALA A 322 21.92 -14.67 4.00
C ALA A 322 21.07 -14.37 5.27
N PRO A 323 21.25 -13.25 6.00
CA PRO A 323 20.45 -12.94 7.18
C PRO A 323 18.96 -12.73 6.89
N VAL A 324 18.60 -12.41 5.66
CA VAL A 324 17.21 -12.19 5.25
C VAL A 324 16.37 -13.46 5.42
N LEU A 325 16.99 -14.64 5.28
CA LEU A 325 16.33 -15.93 5.44
C LEU A 325 15.89 -16.21 6.89
N TYR A 326 16.48 -15.56 7.89
CA TYR A 326 15.99 -15.66 9.27
C TYR A 326 14.57 -15.10 9.43
N GLY A 327 14.08 -14.34 8.44
CA GLY A 327 12.67 -13.93 8.36
C GLY A 327 11.72 -15.11 8.45
N PHE A 328 12.04 -16.26 7.84
CA PHE A 328 11.21 -17.47 7.96
C PHE A 328 11.09 -17.97 9.40
N LEU A 329 12.19 -17.98 10.15
CA LEU A 329 12.20 -18.39 11.55
C LEU A 329 11.42 -17.41 12.43
N VAL A 330 11.60 -16.11 12.21
CA VAL A 330 10.85 -15.07 12.94
C VAL A 330 9.35 -15.17 12.64
N GLY A 331 8.99 -15.37 11.38
CA GLY A 331 7.61 -15.63 10.96
C GLY A 331 7.02 -16.90 11.57
N PHE A 332 7.85 -17.90 11.92
CA PHE A 332 7.41 -19.10 12.63
C PHE A 332 7.16 -18.83 14.11
N VAL A 333 8.14 -18.22 14.79
CA VAL A 333 8.11 -18.03 16.24
C VAL A 333 7.07 -17.00 16.67
N ALA A 334 6.95 -15.88 15.95
CA ALA A 334 6.06 -14.78 16.32
C ALA A 334 4.58 -15.20 16.53
N PRO A 335 3.87 -15.85 15.59
CA PRO A 335 2.49 -16.28 15.80
C PRO A 335 2.34 -17.28 16.94
N VAL A 336 3.32 -18.17 17.15
CA VAL A 336 3.33 -19.13 18.26
C VAL A 336 3.41 -18.39 19.60
N THR A 337 4.30 -17.39 19.71
CA THR A 337 4.43 -16.60 20.94
C THR A 337 3.16 -15.82 21.26
N ILE A 338 2.53 -15.17 20.27
CA ILE A 338 1.26 -14.46 20.45
C ILE A 338 0.13 -15.42 20.84
N TRP A 339 0.09 -16.62 20.26
CA TRP A 339 -0.89 -17.63 20.64
C TRP A 339 -0.71 -18.13 22.08
N LEU A 340 0.53 -18.38 22.51
CA LEU A 340 0.84 -18.75 23.90
C LEU A 340 0.46 -17.64 24.88
N LEU A 341 0.75 -16.39 24.52
CA LEU A 341 0.35 -15.21 25.31
C LEU A 341 -1.16 -15.06 25.39
N HIS A 342 -1.89 -15.30 24.29
CA HIS A 342 -3.35 -15.29 24.29
C HIS A 342 -3.92 -16.35 25.24
N LYS A 343 -3.34 -17.55 25.26
CA LYS A 343 -3.75 -18.64 26.17
C LYS A 343 -3.44 -18.33 27.63
N LYS A 344 -2.31 -17.69 27.91
CA LYS A 344 -1.89 -17.33 29.28
C LYS A 344 -2.65 -16.11 29.82
N PHE A 345 -2.97 -15.15 28.97
CA PHE A 345 -3.60 -13.87 29.34
C PHE A 345 -4.85 -13.58 28.50
N PRO A 346 -5.97 -14.29 28.71
CA PRO A 346 -7.17 -14.13 27.90
C PRO A 346 -7.81 -12.74 28.02
N LYS A 347 -7.62 -12.04 29.15
CA LYS A 347 -8.13 -10.68 29.36
C LYS A 347 -7.44 -9.61 28.50
N ALA A 348 -6.20 -9.85 28.07
CA ALA A 348 -5.41 -8.88 27.31
C ALA A 348 -5.76 -8.83 25.81
N ARG A 349 -6.65 -9.72 25.33
CA ARG A 349 -7.14 -9.75 23.94
C ARG A 349 -6.05 -9.79 22.87
N PHE A 350 -4.99 -10.59 23.09
CA PHE A 350 -3.94 -10.85 22.11
C PHE A 350 -4.46 -11.48 20.80
N ASP A 351 -5.70 -11.98 20.77
CA ASP A 351 -6.40 -12.42 19.55
C ASP A 351 -6.56 -11.32 18.50
N LEU A 352 -6.55 -10.06 18.92
CA LEU A 352 -6.65 -8.90 18.02
C LEU A 352 -5.33 -8.60 17.30
N TRP A 353 -4.20 -9.14 17.77
CA TRP A 353 -2.90 -8.94 17.16
C TRP A 353 -2.64 -9.99 16.08
N ASN A 354 -2.60 -9.54 14.82
CA ASN A 354 -2.27 -10.40 13.70
C ASN A 354 -0.82 -10.18 13.27
N THR A 355 0.04 -11.16 13.55
CA THR A 355 1.48 -11.12 13.22
C THR A 355 1.74 -11.08 11.72
N THR A 356 0.86 -11.67 10.92
CA THR A 356 0.97 -11.66 9.46
C THR A 356 0.73 -10.27 8.91
N ILE A 357 -0.32 -9.58 9.38
CA ILE A 357 -0.58 -8.18 9.00
C ILE A 357 0.56 -7.28 9.48
N PHE A 358 1.06 -7.52 10.70
CA PHE A 358 2.20 -6.79 11.24
C PHE A 358 3.42 -6.89 10.32
N PHE A 359 3.90 -8.09 10.00
CA PHE A 359 5.05 -8.25 9.10
C PHE A 359 4.78 -7.77 7.68
N ALA A 360 3.58 -8.01 7.13
CA ALA A 360 3.22 -7.50 5.81
C ALA A 360 3.28 -5.95 5.77
N SER A 361 2.77 -5.28 6.81
CA SER A 361 2.83 -3.83 6.91
C SER A 361 4.28 -3.31 6.98
N MET A 362 5.14 -4.00 7.73
CA MET A 362 6.56 -3.69 7.81
C MET A 362 7.31 -3.94 6.48
N ALA A 363 6.82 -4.87 5.66
CA ALA A 363 7.40 -5.15 4.35
C ALA A 363 7.01 -4.12 3.29
N THR A 364 5.92 -3.39 3.50
CA THR A 364 5.31 -2.51 2.50
C THR A 364 5.81 -1.09 2.69
N PHE A 365 6.91 -0.74 2.03
CA PHE A 365 7.48 0.61 2.06
C PHE A 365 7.64 1.15 0.64
N ARG A 366 7.08 2.34 0.39
CA ARG A 366 7.03 2.97 -0.94
C ARG A 366 8.28 3.83 -1.21
N GLY A 367 9.47 3.24 -1.06
CA GLY A 367 10.74 3.90 -1.38
C GLY A 367 10.86 5.26 -0.69
N ASN A 368 11.04 6.32 -1.46
CA ASN A 368 11.20 7.66 -0.88
C ASN A 368 9.91 8.26 -0.28
N LEU A 369 8.75 7.59 -0.32
CA LEU A 369 7.49 8.12 0.22
C LEU A 369 7.16 7.51 1.59
N SER A 370 7.29 8.33 2.65
CA SER A 370 7.03 7.94 4.04
C SER A 370 5.80 8.63 4.65
N THR A 371 5.05 9.42 3.87
CA THR A 371 3.86 10.13 4.34
C THR A 371 2.58 9.29 4.22
N GLY A 372 1.55 9.64 5.00
CA GLY A 372 0.24 8.97 4.97
C GLY A 372 -0.13 8.21 6.25
N PRO A 373 0.71 7.30 6.78
CA PRO A 373 0.34 6.45 7.92
C PRO A 373 -0.06 7.22 9.18
N PHE A 374 0.59 8.35 9.45
CA PHE A 374 0.27 9.17 10.63
C PHE A 374 -1.10 9.85 10.53
N THR A 375 -1.44 10.47 9.39
CA THR A 375 -2.81 10.97 9.19
C THR A 375 -3.82 9.83 9.17
N SER A 376 -3.45 8.70 8.56
CA SER A 376 -4.32 7.53 8.44
C SER A 376 -4.76 6.99 9.80
N ILE A 377 -3.86 6.89 10.78
CA ILE A 377 -4.23 6.45 12.14
C ILE A 377 -5.09 7.49 12.88
N ILE A 378 -4.90 8.79 12.62
CA ILE A 378 -5.74 9.85 13.20
C ILE A 378 -7.17 9.74 12.65
N VAL A 379 -7.33 9.72 11.33
CA VAL A 379 -8.63 9.57 10.66
C VAL A 379 -9.28 8.26 11.07
N GLY A 380 -8.50 7.17 11.09
CA GLY A 380 -8.92 5.86 11.55
C GLY A 380 -9.40 5.83 13.00
N THR A 381 -8.72 6.54 13.91
CA THR A 381 -9.16 6.69 15.30
C THR A 381 -10.47 7.47 15.40
N VAL A 382 -10.65 8.53 14.61
CA VAL A 382 -11.92 9.28 14.59
C VAL A 382 -13.06 8.39 14.07
N PHE A 383 -12.89 7.74 12.93
CA PHE A 383 -13.95 6.94 12.30
C PHE A 383 -14.21 5.63 13.02
N ASN A 384 -13.19 4.82 13.29
CA ASN A 384 -13.34 3.44 13.75
C ASN A 384 -13.19 3.25 15.26
N TYR A 385 -12.72 4.25 16.01
CA TYR A 385 -12.73 4.22 17.47
C TYR A 385 -13.78 5.17 18.05
N TYR A 386 -13.72 6.46 17.75
CA TYR A 386 -14.62 7.46 18.33
C TYR A 386 -16.05 7.36 17.78
N LEU A 387 -16.24 7.50 16.46
CA LEU A 387 -17.59 7.45 15.86
C LEU A 387 -18.24 6.08 16.02
N TYR A 388 -17.46 5.00 15.96
CA TYR A 388 -17.96 3.65 16.21
C TYR A 388 -18.52 3.47 17.63
N ARG A 389 -17.85 4.01 18.67
CA ARG A 389 -18.25 3.85 20.08
C ARG A 389 -19.30 4.86 20.54
N TYR A 390 -19.17 6.12 20.18
CA TYR A 390 -20.01 7.21 20.70
C TYR A 390 -21.16 7.61 19.76
N ARG A 391 -21.04 7.31 18.46
CA ARG A 391 -22.03 7.70 17.42
C ARG A 391 -22.34 6.53 16.47
N HIS A 392 -22.53 5.33 17.02
CA HIS A 392 -22.68 4.08 16.26
C HIS A 392 -23.74 4.15 15.14
N ASN A 393 -24.91 4.75 15.41
CA ASN A 393 -25.99 4.89 14.42
C ASN A 393 -25.56 5.71 13.19
N TRP A 394 -24.74 6.74 13.40
CA TRP A 394 -24.20 7.54 12.31
C TRP A 394 -23.15 6.75 11.53
N TRP A 395 -22.22 6.10 12.25
CA TRP A 395 -21.15 5.31 11.65
C TRP A 395 -21.71 4.19 10.75
N ASN A 396 -22.66 3.42 11.25
CA ASN A 396 -23.28 2.32 10.50
C ASN A 396 -24.04 2.81 9.25
N LYS A 397 -24.61 4.02 9.29
CA LYS A 397 -25.38 4.57 8.17
C LYS A 397 -24.49 5.19 7.09
N TRP A 398 -23.39 5.85 7.47
CA TRP A 398 -22.65 6.76 6.60
C TRP A 398 -21.19 6.39 6.35
N ALA A 399 -20.49 5.70 7.27
CA ALA A 399 -19.04 5.53 7.17
C ALA A 399 -18.60 4.93 5.83
N TYR A 400 -19.18 3.79 5.44
CA TYR A 400 -18.84 3.12 4.19
C TYR A 400 -19.25 3.90 2.93
N ILE A 401 -20.38 4.63 2.97
CA ILE A 401 -20.82 5.45 1.83
C ILE A 401 -19.89 6.65 1.66
N SER A 402 -19.48 7.28 2.76
CA SER A 402 -18.51 8.38 2.75
C SER A 402 -17.15 7.90 2.23
N GLY A 403 -16.66 6.74 2.69
CA GLY A 403 -15.41 6.16 2.16
C GLY A 403 -15.48 5.92 0.64
N ALA A 404 -16.59 5.37 0.14
CA ALA A 404 -16.80 5.19 -1.30
C ALA A 404 -16.83 6.51 -2.07
N ALA A 405 -17.45 7.55 -1.51
CA ALA A 405 -17.54 8.86 -2.14
C ALA A 405 -16.18 9.57 -2.21
N LEU A 406 -15.39 9.49 -1.14
CA LEU A 406 -14.04 10.06 -1.08
C LEU A 406 -13.12 9.40 -2.13
N ASP A 407 -13.11 8.07 -2.21
CA ASP A 407 -12.34 7.36 -3.23
C ASP A 407 -12.81 7.69 -4.65
N THR A 408 -14.12 7.78 -4.88
CA THR A 408 -14.66 8.12 -6.20
C THR A 408 -14.26 9.53 -6.61
N GLY A 409 -14.38 10.50 -5.70
CA GLY A 409 -14.01 11.89 -5.97
C GLY A 409 -12.51 12.06 -6.25
N TYR A 410 -11.66 11.36 -5.50
CA TYR A 410 -10.22 11.32 -5.77
C TYR A 410 -9.90 10.72 -7.14
N ASN A 411 -10.44 9.54 -7.48
CA ASN A 411 -10.14 8.89 -8.77
C ASN A 411 -10.61 9.75 -9.97
N LEU A 412 -11.74 10.46 -9.84
CA LEU A 412 -12.20 11.41 -10.85
C LEU A 412 -11.26 12.60 -10.99
N ASN A 413 -10.73 13.11 -9.86
CA ASN A 413 -9.75 14.20 -9.88
C ASN A 413 -8.46 13.74 -10.56
N LEU A 414 -7.92 12.59 -10.16
CA LEU A 414 -6.71 12.02 -10.73
C LEU A 414 -6.82 11.84 -12.25
N LEU A 415 -7.95 11.31 -12.73
CA LEU A 415 -8.22 11.17 -14.16
C LEU A 415 -8.25 12.52 -14.88
N PHE A 416 -8.91 13.52 -14.27
CA PHE A 416 -8.98 14.87 -14.83
C PHE A 416 -7.58 15.50 -14.90
N THR A 417 -6.83 15.47 -13.80
CA THR A 417 -5.46 16.00 -13.71
C THR A 417 -4.55 15.31 -14.73
N PHE A 418 -4.63 13.98 -14.85
CA PHE A 418 -3.86 13.24 -15.85
C PHE A 418 -4.20 13.68 -17.28
N LEU A 419 -5.48 13.69 -17.66
CA LEU A 419 -5.92 13.97 -19.03
C LEU A 419 -5.71 15.42 -19.45
N PHE A 420 -5.89 16.39 -18.54
CA PHE A 420 -5.93 17.82 -18.88
C PHE A 420 -4.70 18.60 -18.40
N LEU A 421 -4.01 18.20 -17.33
CA LEU A 421 -2.87 18.92 -16.78
C LEU A 421 -1.55 18.18 -17.05
N GLY A 422 -1.53 16.86 -16.90
CA GLY A 422 -0.34 16.04 -17.11
C GLY A 422 0.11 15.97 -18.58
N THR A 423 -0.84 15.98 -19.53
CA THR A 423 -0.58 15.95 -20.98
C THR A 423 -0.26 17.31 -21.56
N THR A 424 -0.83 18.40 -21.01
CA THR A 424 -0.66 19.77 -21.51
C THR A 424 0.62 20.44 -21.02
N GLY A 425 1.30 19.86 -20.03
CA GLY A 425 2.53 20.42 -19.46
C GLY A 425 2.27 21.65 -18.61
N ALA A 426 1.05 21.80 -18.07
CA ALA A 426 0.73 22.89 -17.18
C ALA A 426 1.59 22.81 -15.90
N VAL A 427 2.44 23.80 -15.70
CA VAL A 427 3.27 23.92 -14.49
C VAL A 427 2.68 25.01 -13.61
N MET A 428 2.39 24.68 -12.36
CA MET A 428 1.91 25.66 -11.39
C MET A 428 3.03 26.64 -11.04
N ALA A 429 2.68 27.92 -10.87
CA ALA A 429 3.64 28.94 -10.47
C ALA A 429 4.30 28.58 -9.13
N ASN A 430 5.55 29.04 -8.93
CA ASN A 430 6.26 28.83 -7.67
C ASN A 430 5.82 29.88 -6.64
N TRP A 431 5.45 29.43 -5.45
CA TRP A 431 5.04 30.29 -4.33
C TRP A 431 5.17 29.54 -3.00
N TRP A 432 4.73 30.13 -1.89
CA TRP A 432 4.98 29.59 -0.55
C TRP A 432 4.55 28.12 -0.35
N GLY A 433 3.47 27.69 -1.00
CA GLY A 433 2.94 26.32 -0.97
C GLY A 433 3.42 25.40 -2.10
N ASN A 434 4.20 25.93 -3.02
CA ASN A 434 4.78 25.23 -4.18
C ASN A 434 6.19 25.79 -4.42
N ASP A 435 7.12 25.47 -3.53
CA ASP A 435 8.50 25.93 -3.63
C ASP A 435 9.27 25.14 -4.69
N ALA A 436 10.03 25.84 -5.53
CA ALA A 436 10.76 25.27 -6.66
C ALA A 436 11.86 24.26 -6.25
N ARG A 437 12.39 24.37 -5.03
CA ARG A 437 13.47 23.48 -4.53
C ARG A 437 12.88 22.26 -3.87
N ASN A 438 11.94 22.46 -2.95
CA ASN A 438 11.29 21.37 -2.22
C ASN A 438 9.92 21.81 -1.69
N SER A 439 8.85 21.16 -2.16
CA SER A 439 7.47 21.42 -1.73
C SER A 439 7.23 21.24 -0.22
N GLU A 440 8.04 20.44 0.47
CA GLU A 440 7.97 20.23 1.93
C GLU A 440 8.76 21.27 2.73
N ARG A 441 9.57 22.09 2.04
CA ARG A 441 10.52 23.06 2.62
C ARG A 441 11.68 22.43 3.39
N CYS A 442 11.99 21.17 3.13
CA CYS A 442 13.17 20.48 3.65
C CYS A 442 14.41 20.78 2.78
N PHE A 443 14.92 22.03 2.80
CA PHE A 443 15.93 22.51 1.82
C PHE A 443 17.31 21.83 1.88
N ALA A 444 17.66 21.20 3.01
CA ALA A 444 18.92 20.44 3.14
C ALA A 444 18.86 19.00 2.57
N LEU A 445 17.71 18.54 2.06
CA LEU A 445 17.60 17.32 1.28
C LEU A 445 17.50 17.67 -0.20
N LYS A 446 18.18 16.88 -1.04
CA LYS A 446 17.95 16.94 -2.49
C LYS A 446 16.58 16.28 -2.75
N SER A 447 15.72 17.02 -3.43
CA SER A 447 14.37 16.58 -3.83
C SER A 447 14.40 15.45 -4.85
#